data_AF-A0A9E4EDS1-F1
#
_entry.id   AF-A0A9E4EDS1-F1
#
_cell.length_a   1.000
_cell.length_b   1.000
_cell.length_c   1.000
_cell.angle_alpha   90.00
_cell.angle_beta   90.00
_cell.angle_gamma   90.00
#
_symmetry.space_group_name_H-M   'P 1'
#
loop_
_entity.id
_entity.type
_entity.pdbx_description
1 polymer ?
#
loop_
_entity_poly.entity_id
_entity_poly.type
_entity_poly.pdbx_seq_one_letter_code
_entity_poly.pdbx_strand_id
1 'polypeptide(L)'
;MAVELTYKIAKCCTPQEGDAITGYFKEDSTITVHHAACNAVQNLRSERLLAVAWDEIRTTETPTDSVALPPELADLDETDYFILKHHQELGMDYSIVVAETLRIPLEETHQRHRKLRDLGGLKRVEGRIIHYRKNIVKGKWIKHRNHTYYELTSEGRTWIQAFENQQDTSVT
;
A
#
# COMPACT_ATOMS: atom_id res chain seq x y z
N MET A 1 18.69 5.08 8.20
CA MET A 1 17.47 4.76 7.42
C MET A 1 16.36 5.57 8.03
N ALA A 2 15.81 6.55 7.29
CA ALA A 2 14.68 7.33 7.77
C ALA A 2 13.44 6.42 7.72
N VAL A 3 12.72 6.31 8.83
CA VAL A 3 11.43 5.61 8.86
C VAL A 3 10.42 6.56 8.25
N GLU A 4 9.86 6.19 7.10
CA GLU A 4 8.76 6.95 6.50
C GLU A 4 7.50 6.75 7.35
N LEU A 5 7.00 7.82 7.95
CA LEU A 5 5.81 7.84 8.79
C LEU A 5 4.63 8.34 7.98
N THR A 6 3.47 7.73 8.13
CA THR A 6 2.22 8.18 7.49
C THR A 6 1.28 8.77 8.53
N TYR A 7 0.80 10.00 8.36
CA TYR A 7 -0.15 10.63 9.27
C TYR A 7 -1.59 10.53 8.73
N LYS A 8 -2.55 10.22 9.60
CA LYS A 8 -3.99 10.17 9.26
C LYS A 8 -4.84 10.73 10.38
N ILE A 9 -5.73 11.66 10.08
CA ILE A 9 -6.70 12.15 11.07
C ILE A 9 -7.68 11.03 11.45
N ALA A 10 -7.93 10.87 12.75
CA ALA A 10 -8.84 9.88 13.30
C ALA A 10 -10.29 10.13 12.88
N LYS A 11 -11.10 9.07 12.77
CA LYS A 11 -12.54 9.22 12.48
C LYS A 11 -13.38 9.66 13.69
N CYS A 12 -12.84 9.55 14.91
CA CYS A 12 -13.58 9.82 16.14
C CYS A 12 -13.55 11.30 16.57
N CYS A 13 -12.68 12.12 15.96
CA CYS A 13 -12.56 13.55 16.23
C CYS A 13 -12.05 14.25 14.98
N THR A 14 -12.46 15.51 14.79
CA THR A 14 -12.07 16.33 13.65
C THR A 14 -11.32 17.57 14.14
N PRO A 15 -10.06 17.42 14.62
CA PRO A 15 -9.24 18.56 15.01
C PRO A 15 -8.97 19.45 13.79
N GLN A 16 -8.95 20.77 14.01
CA GLN A 16 -8.62 21.78 13.01
C GLN A 16 -7.22 22.33 13.21
N GLU A 17 -6.63 22.92 12.17
CA GLU A 17 -5.31 23.56 12.27
C GLU A 17 -5.28 24.57 13.42
N GLY A 18 -4.30 24.40 14.32
CA GLY A 18 -4.18 25.19 15.55
C GLY A 18 -4.75 24.50 16.81
N ASP A 19 -5.55 23.45 16.66
CA ASP A 19 -6.01 22.65 17.79
C ASP A 19 -4.86 21.85 18.41
N ALA A 20 -4.97 21.60 19.72
CA ALA A 20 -4.07 20.69 20.40
C ALA A 20 -4.31 19.25 19.92
N ILE A 21 -3.28 18.64 19.34
CA ILE A 21 -3.34 17.28 18.78
C ILE A 21 -2.38 16.33 19.47
N THR A 22 -2.66 15.03 19.32
CA THR A 22 -1.79 13.94 19.77
C THR A 22 -1.83 12.80 18.77
N GLY A 23 -0.68 12.17 18.53
CA GLY A 23 -0.56 11.03 17.63
C GLY A 23 -0.58 9.71 18.37
N TYR A 24 -1.16 8.69 17.75
CA TYR A 24 -1.06 7.30 18.18
C TYR A 24 -0.36 6.46 17.11
N PHE A 25 0.81 5.92 17.45
CA PHE A 25 1.64 5.13 16.54
C PHE A 25 1.11 3.70 16.40
N LYS A 26 0.63 3.35 15.20
CA LYS A 26 0.17 1.99 14.84
C LYS A 26 1.33 1.10 14.36
N GLU A 27 1.07 -0.20 14.29
CA GLU A 27 2.10 -1.21 13.98
C GLU A 27 2.54 -1.17 12.52
N ASP A 28 1.72 -0.57 11.67
CA ASP A 28 1.94 -0.36 10.24
C ASP A 28 2.67 0.96 9.94
N SER A 29 3.35 1.57 10.92
CA SER A 29 3.99 2.89 10.82
C SER A 29 3.04 4.05 10.51
N THR A 30 1.73 3.86 10.73
CA THR A 30 0.74 4.94 10.63
C THR A 30 0.58 5.64 11.98
N ILE A 31 0.71 6.96 12.00
CA ILE A 31 0.36 7.80 13.15
C ILE A 31 -1.07 8.29 12.95
N THR A 32 -1.98 7.83 13.80
CA THR A 32 -3.36 8.33 13.81
C THR A 32 -3.42 9.58 14.69
N VAL A 33 -3.80 10.71 14.10
CA VAL A 33 -3.87 12.02 14.78
C VAL A 33 -5.25 12.20 15.38
N HIS A 34 -5.27 12.48 16.68
CA HIS A 34 -6.46 12.78 17.45
C HIS A 34 -6.38 14.20 18.03
N HIS A 35 -7.53 14.77 18.38
CA HIS A 35 -7.56 15.90 19.30
C HIS A 35 -7.01 15.47 20.66
N ALA A 36 -6.18 16.29 21.32
CA ALA A 36 -5.55 15.97 22.59
C ALA A 36 -6.56 15.66 23.71
N ALA A 37 -7.73 16.31 23.67
CA ALA A 37 -8.84 16.06 24.59
C ALA A 37 -9.82 14.96 24.13
N CYS A 38 -9.46 14.12 23.15
CA CYS A 38 -10.36 13.08 22.65
C CYS A 38 -10.52 11.93 23.66
N ASN A 39 -11.77 11.61 24.03
CA ASN A 39 -12.08 10.50 24.96
C ASN A 39 -11.56 9.15 24.48
N ALA A 40 -11.53 8.90 23.16
CA ALA A 40 -11.03 7.64 22.61
C ALA A 40 -9.53 7.44 22.90
N VAL A 41 -8.75 8.52 22.97
CA VAL A 41 -7.30 8.46 23.22
C VAL A 41 -6.99 8.02 24.64
N GLN A 42 -7.84 8.38 25.61
CA GLN A 42 -7.62 8.02 27.02
C GLN A 42 -7.60 6.51 27.27
N ASN A 43 -8.23 5.74 26.38
CA ASN A 43 -8.27 4.28 26.46
C ASN A 43 -7.17 3.58 25.64
N LEU A 44 -6.27 4.35 25.00
CA LEU A 44 -5.17 3.80 24.22
C LEU A 44 -3.93 3.55 25.07
N ARG A 45 -3.02 2.73 24.53
CA ARG A 45 -1.72 2.42 25.15
C ARG A 45 -0.84 3.67 25.17
N SER A 46 -0.54 4.17 26.36
CA SER A 46 0.20 5.42 26.55
C SER A 46 1.61 5.41 25.95
N GLU A 47 2.26 4.25 25.92
CA GLU A 47 3.59 4.08 25.35
C GLU A 47 3.63 4.22 23.81
N ARG A 48 2.46 4.24 23.17
CA ARG A 48 2.32 4.45 21.71
C ARG A 48 1.78 5.84 21.38
N LEU A 49 1.54 6.67 22.39
CA LEU A 49 1.17 8.07 22.19
C LEU A 49 2.43 8.90 21.98
N LEU A 50 2.34 9.83 21.04
CA LEU A 50 3.41 10.76 20.71
C LEU A 50 2.86 12.17 20.56
N ALA A 51 3.71 13.16 20.86
CA ALA A 51 3.47 14.52 20.46
C ALA A 51 3.63 14.62 18.93
N VAL A 52 2.68 15.28 18.29
CA VAL A 52 2.68 15.51 16.83
C VAL A 52 2.40 16.99 16.62
N ALA A 53 3.15 17.64 15.74
CA ALA A 53 2.87 18.99 15.29
C ALA A 53 2.09 18.98 13.96
N TRP A 54 1.32 20.05 13.71
CA TRP A 54 0.59 20.22 12.46
C TRP A 54 1.51 20.24 11.23
N ASP A 55 2.74 20.75 11.37
CA ASP A 55 3.74 20.74 10.30
C ASP A 55 4.16 19.32 9.87
N GLU A 56 4.15 18.35 10.80
CA GLU A 56 4.48 16.95 10.50
C GLU A 56 3.38 16.29 9.66
N ILE A 57 2.12 16.66 9.90
CA ILE A 57 0.97 16.19 9.12
C ILE A 57 1.07 16.71 7.68
N ARG A 58 1.37 18.01 7.53
CA ARG A 58 1.54 18.68 6.23
C ARG A 58 2.72 18.12 5.43
N THR A 59 3.79 17.67 6.11
CA THR A 59 4.97 17.10 5.43
C THR A 59 4.66 15.75 4.77
N THR A 60 3.59 15.05 5.19
CA THR A 60 3.07 13.87 4.47
C THR A 60 1.99 14.19 3.43
N GLU A 61 1.50 15.42 3.42
CA GLU A 61 0.74 15.98 2.31
C GLU A 61 1.73 16.62 1.34
N THR A 62 2.62 15.83 0.73
CA THR A 62 3.13 16.27 -0.58
C THR A 62 1.90 16.46 -1.46
N PRO A 63 1.64 17.67 -1.97
CA PRO A 63 0.59 17.87 -2.94
C PRO A 63 0.81 16.88 -4.08
N THR A 64 -0.28 16.30 -4.56
CA THR A 64 -0.39 15.67 -5.87
C THR A 64 -0.14 16.72 -6.95
N ASP A 65 1.05 17.31 -6.99
CA ASP A 65 1.56 17.99 -8.16
C ASP A 65 2.23 16.92 -8.99
N SER A 66 1.45 16.40 -9.96
CA SER A 66 1.89 15.79 -11.21
C SER A 66 3.37 15.41 -11.22
N VAL A 67 3.74 14.38 -10.44
CA VAL A 67 5.04 13.75 -10.60
C VAL A 67 4.98 13.16 -11.99
N ALA A 68 5.67 13.79 -12.93
CA ALA A 68 5.88 13.24 -14.25
C ALA A 68 6.34 11.79 -14.03
N LEU A 69 5.58 10.84 -14.58
CA LEU A 69 5.87 9.44 -14.41
C LEU A 69 7.37 9.22 -14.64
N PRO A 70 8.07 8.51 -13.74
CA PRO A 70 9.43 8.09 -14.03
C PRO A 70 9.47 7.47 -15.44
N PRO A 71 10.48 7.75 -16.28
CA PRO A 71 10.51 7.26 -17.67
C PRO A 71 10.40 5.73 -17.77
N GLU A 72 10.80 5.02 -16.73
CA GLU A 72 10.61 3.58 -16.49
C GLU A 72 9.14 3.12 -16.38
N LEU A 73 8.20 4.04 -16.14
CA LEU A 73 6.76 3.79 -16.15
C LEU A 73 6.12 3.94 -17.53
N ALA A 74 6.81 4.55 -18.50
CA ALA A 74 6.29 4.71 -19.86
C ALA A 74 6.03 3.36 -20.54
N ASP A 75 6.75 2.32 -20.11
CA ASP A 75 6.59 0.97 -20.62
C ASP A 75 5.47 0.20 -19.91
N LEU A 76 4.90 0.68 -18.80
CA LEU A 76 3.81 -0.01 -18.12
C LEU A 76 2.50 0.20 -18.90
N ASP A 77 1.75 -0.90 -19.09
CA ASP A 77 0.46 -0.89 -19.75
C ASP A 77 -0.66 -1.36 -18.81
N GLU A 78 -1.87 -1.46 -19.36
CA GLU A 78 -3.07 -1.90 -18.64
C GLU A 78 -2.92 -3.31 -18.01
N THR A 79 -2.14 -4.19 -18.65
CA THR A 79 -1.91 -5.55 -18.14
C THR A 79 -1.04 -5.50 -16.89
N ASP A 80 0.01 -4.68 -16.90
CA ASP A 80 0.86 -4.43 -15.74
C ASP A 80 0.03 -3.85 -14.58
N TYR A 81 -0.86 -2.90 -14.86
CA TYR A 81 -1.80 -2.35 -13.90
C TYR A 81 -2.69 -3.43 -13.27
N PHE A 82 -3.33 -4.30 -14.05
CA PHE A 82 -4.21 -5.35 -13.51
C PHE A 82 -3.46 -6.35 -12.63
N ILE A 83 -2.21 -6.68 -12.97
CA ILE A 83 -1.36 -7.55 -12.15
C ILE A 83 -1.04 -6.89 -10.80
N LEU A 84 -0.66 -5.60 -10.80
CA LEU A 84 -0.42 -4.85 -9.57
C LEU A 84 -1.71 -4.74 -8.73
N LYS A 85 -2.84 -4.47 -9.37
CA LYS A 85 -4.17 -4.36 -8.72
C LYS A 85 -4.59 -5.68 -8.07
N HIS A 86 -4.40 -6.82 -8.75
CA HIS A 86 -4.61 -8.15 -8.18
C HIS A 86 -3.85 -8.32 -6.87
N HIS A 87 -2.57 -7.96 -6.84
CA HIS A 87 -1.75 -8.05 -5.63
C HIS A 87 -2.14 -7.05 -4.53
N GLN A 88 -2.67 -5.88 -4.90
CA GLN A 88 -3.21 -4.92 -3.93
C GLN A 88 -4.44 -5.50 -3.20
N GLU A 89 -5.34 -6.14 -3.95
CA GLU A 89 -6.62 -6.63 -3.45
C GLU A 89 -6.50 -7.99 -2.73
N LEU A 90 -5.77 -8.91 -3.33
CA LEU A 90 -5.69 -10.31 -2.89
C LEU A 90 -4.45 -10.62 -2.08
N GLY A 91 -3.43 -9.75 -2.12
CA GLY A 91 -2.18 -9.90 -1.39
C GLY A 91 -1.14 -10.75 -2.14
N MET A 92 -0.40 -11.58 -1.40
CA MET A 92 0.68 -12.37 -1.97
C MET A 92 0.13 -13.55 -2.78
N ASP A 93 0.55 -13.64 -4.04
CA ASP A 93 0.16 -14.73 -4.96
C ASP A 93 1.32 -15.07 -5.91
N TYR A 94 1.14 -16.15 -6.67
CA TYR A 94 2.08 -16.62 -7.68
C TYR A 94 1.45 -16.56 -9.07
N SER A 95 2.31 -16.55 -10.10
CA SER A 95 1.93 -16.26 -11.49
C SER A 95 0.81 -17.12 -12.05
N ILE A 96 0.73 -18.41 -11.69
CA ILE A 96 -0.34 -19.30 -12.18
C ILE A 96 -1.71 -18.81 -11.71
N VAL A 97 -1.84 -18.41 -10.45
CA VAL A 97 -3.10 -17.88 -9.91
C VAL A 97 -3.46 -16.56 -10.57
N VAL A 98 -2.48 -15.68 -10.75
CA VAL A 98 -2.70 -14.36 -11.39
C VAL A 98 -3.15 -14.55 -12.84
N ALA A 99 -2.48 -15.45 -13.58
CA ALA A 99 -2.81 -15.81 -14.95
C ALA A 99 -4.25 -16.33 -15.08
N GLU A 100 -4.64 -17.27 -14.21
CA GLU A 100 -6.00 -17.81 -14.18
C GLU A 100 -7.05 -16.74 -13.82
N THR A 101 -6.74 -15.88 -12.85
CA THR A 101 -7.67 -14.86 -12.35
C THR A 101 -7.92 -13.78 -13.39
N LEU A 102 -6.86 -13.28 -14.01
CA LEU A 102 -6.91 -12.18 -14.99
C LEU A 102 -7.10 -12.68 -16.43
N ARG A 103 -7.11 -14.00 -16.65
CA ARG A 103 -7.20 -14.65 -17.98
C ARG A 103 -6.08 -14.21 -18.93
N ILE A 104 -4.89 -14.03 -18.38
CA ILE A 104 -3.66 -13.71 -19.12
C ILE A 104 -2.89 -15.01 -19.35
N PRO A 105 -2.25 -15.22 -20.53
CA PRO A 105 -1.38 -16.38 -20.73
C PRO A 105 -0.29 -16.48 -19.66
N LEU A 106 -0.06 -17.68 -19.09
CA LEU A 106 0.88 -17.89 -17.99
C LEU A 106 2.29 -17.35 -18.30
N GLU A 107 2.76 -17.56 -19.53
CA GLU A 107 4.07 -17.09 -19.95
C GLU A 107 4.17 -15.56 -19.95
N GLU A 108 3.12 -14.88 -20.40
CA GLU A 108 3.04 -13.42 -20.32
C GLU A 108 2.98 -12.96 -18.86
N THR A 109 2.19 -13.62 -18.00
CA THR A 109 2.18 -13.30 -16.57
C THR A 109 3.57 -13.48 -15.93
N HIS A 110 4.36 -14.47 -16.34
CA HIS A 110 5.75 -14.61 -15.89
C HIS A 110 6.64 -13.45 -16.33
N GLN A 111 6.52 -13.03 -17.58
CA GLN A 111 7.29 -11.92 -18.14
C GLN A 111 6.94 -10.61 -17.44
N ARG A 112 5.65 -10.34 -17.23
CA ARG A 112 5.15 -9.17 -16.52
C ARG A 112 5.58 -9.16 -15.04
N HIS A 113 5.47 -10.28 -14.33
CA HIS A 113 6.00 -10.39 -12.96
C HIS A 113 7.51 -10.17 -12.86
N ARG A 114 8.28 -10.62 -13.87
CA ARG A 114 9.72 -10.34 -13.94
C ARG A 114 9.96 -8.84 -14.12
N LYS A 115 9.31 -8.24 -15.12
CA LYS A 115 9.38 -6.80 -15.43
C LYS A 115 9.03 -5.96 -14.20
N LEU A 116 7.86 -6.18 -13.61
CA LEU A 116 7.40 -5.45 -12.42
C LEU A 116 8.32 -5.64 -11.22
N ARG A 117 9.00 -6.78 -11.11
CA ARG A 117 10.01 -6.98 -10.07
C ARG A 117 11.29 -6.21 -10.36
N ASP A 118 11.78 -6.29 -11.58
CA ASP A 118 13.04 -5.65 -11.98
C ASP A 118 12.92 -4.12 -11.91
N LEU A 119 11.71 -3.57 -12.10
CA LEU A 119 11.37 -2.16 -11.93
C LEU A 119 11.07 -1.76 -10.46
N GLY A 120 10.93 -2.72 -9.54
CA GLY A 120 10.69 -2.43 -8.11
C GLY A 120 9.22 -2.46 -7.64
N GLY A 121 8.24 -2.59 -8.54
CA GLY A 121 6.81 -2.65 -8.20
C GLY A 121 6.36 -3.93 -7.49
N LEU A 122 7.06 -5.04 -7.71
CA LEU A 122 6.86 -6.30 -7.01
C LEU A 122 8.16 -6.81 -6.39
N LYS A 123 8.07 -7.57 -5.31
CA LYS A 123 9.21 -8.30 -4.74
C LYS A 123 8.87 -9.76 -4.50
N ARG A 124 9.89 -10.62 -4.52
CA ARG A 124 9.72 -12.03 -4.17
C ARG A 124 9.53 -12.20 -2.67
N VAL A 125 8.61 -13.06 -2.28
CA VAL A 125 8.44 -13.42 -0.86
C VAL A 125 9.58 -14.36 -0.45
N GLU A 126 10.40 -13.94 0.51
CA GLU A 126 11.58 -14.71 0.96
C GLU A 126 11.22 -15.85 1.95
N GLY A 127 10.17 -15.64 2.75
CA GLY A 127 9.69 -16.61 3.73
C GLY A 127 9.24 -17.94 3.09
N ARG A 128 9.63 -19.06 3.71
CA ARG A 128 9.15 -20.41 3.34
C ARG A 128 7.70 -20.66 3.78
N ILE A 129 7.28 -19.94 4.81
CA ILE A 129 5.92 -19.88 5.33
C ILE A 129 5.30 -18.58 4.84
N ILE A 130 4.15 -18.67 4.17
CA ILE A 130 3.42 -17.52 3.65
C ILE A 130 2.02 -17.46 4.25
N HIS A 131 1.53 -16.23 4.44
CA HIS A 131 0.13 -15.97 4.73
C HIS A 131 -0.68 -16.00 3.44
N TYR A 132 -1.79 -16.74 3.42
CA TYR A 132 -2.65 -16.87 2.24
C TYR A 132 -3.42 -15.57 1.94
N ARG A 133 -4.01 -15.49 0.73
CA ARG A 133 -4.76 -14.33 0.23
C ARG A 133 -5.74 -13.75 1.23
N LYS A 134 -5.89 -12.42 1.20
CA LYS A 134 -6.94 -11.72 1.96
C LYS A 134 -8.31 -12.24 1.51
N ASN A 135 -9.22 -12.47 2.47
CA ASN A 135 -10.65 -12.78 2.25
C ASN A 135 -11.05 -14.18 1.72
N ILE A 136 -10.16 -15.18 1.60
CA ILE A 136 -10.56 -16.51 1.05
C ILE A 136 -10.99 -17.54 2.12
N VAL A 137 -10.29 -17.67 3.27
CA VAL A 137 -10.67 -18.67 4.30
C VAL A 137 -10.36 -18.18 5.71
N LYS A 138 -11.36 -18.19 6.62
CA LYS A 138 -11.11 -18.04 8.05
C LYS A 138 -10.35 -19.27 8.58
N GLY A 139 -9.11 -19.09 9.05
CA GLY A 139 -8.40 -20.10 9.83
C GLY A 139 -7.38 -20.96 9.08
N LYS A 140 -7.15 -20.76 7.77
CA LYS A 140 -6.07 -21.42 7.01
C LYS A 140 -5.05 -20.38 6.55
N TRP A 141 -4.16 -19.99 7.47
CA TRP A 141 -3.28 -18.83 7.31
C TRP A 141 -1.83 -19.18 6.95
N ILE A 142 -1.43 -20.45 6.92
CA ILE A 142 -0.03 -20.84 6.78
C ILE A 142 0.08 -21.95 5.74
N LYS A 143 0.86 -21.71 4.68
CA LYS A 143 1.27 -22.76 3.72
C LYS A 143 2.77 -22.74 3.52
N HIS A 144 3.32 -23.93 3.25
CA HIS A 144 4.65 -24.08 2.67
C HIS A 144 4.64 -23.60 1.22
N ARG A 145 5.64 -22.80 0.88
CA ARG A 145 5.78 -22.19 -0.44
C ARG A 145 6.33 -23.22 -1.46
N ASN A 146 5.48 -23.66 -2.39
CA ASN A 146 5.89 -24.54 -3.51
C ASN A 146 6.12 -23.79 -4.84
N HIS A 147 5.81 -22.50 -4.87
CA HIS A 147 5.96 -21.63 -6.05
C HIS A 147 6.71 -20.35 -5.70
N THR A 148 7.00 -19.51 -6.70
CA THR A 148 7.51 -18.16 -6.46
C THR A 148 6.32 -17.24 -6.22
N TYR A 149 6.20 -16.73 -5.00
CA TYR A 149 5.18 -15.76 -4.63
C TYR A 149 5.75 -14.35 -4.74
N TYR A 150 4.89 -13.42 -5.13
CA TYR A 150 5.19 -12.00 -5.25
C TYR A 150 4.34 -11.20 -4.26
N GLU A 151 4.94 -10.14 -3.72
CA GLU A 151 4.32 -9.17 -2.85
C GLU A 151 4.42 -7.78 -3.50
N LEU A 152 3.35 -6.99 -3.37
CA LEU A 152 3.29 -5.61 -3.82
C LEU A 152 4.17 -4.71 -2.94
N THR A 153 5.02 -3.89 -3.56
CA THR A 153 5.88 -2.91 -2.87
C THR A 153 5.15 -1.59 -2.64
N SER A 154 5.80 -0.64 -1.95
CA SER A 154 5.32 0.74 -1.84
C SER A 154 5.28 1.42 -3.21
N GLU A 155 6.35 1.29 -4.00
CA GLU A 155 6.43 1.82 -5.37
C GLU A 155 5.29 1.31 -6.25
N GLY A 156 5.04 -0.01 -6.23
CA GLY A 156 3.93 -0.60 -6.99
C GLY A 156 2.56 -0.04 -6.61
N ARG A 157 2.34 0.36 -5.34
CA ARG A 157 1.08 1.02 -4.92
C ARG A 157 0.96 2.43 -5.50
N THR A 158 2.05 3.19 -5.51
CA THR A 158 2.08 4.53 -6.11
C THR A 158 1.78 4.46 -7.60
N TRP A 159 2.27 3.43 -8.30
CA TRP A 159 1.99 3.23 -9.72
C TRP A 159 0.51 2.96 -10.00
N ILE A 160 -0.16 2.15 -9.17
CA ILE A 160 -1.61 1.92 -9.26
C ILE A 160 -2.36 3.25 -9.19
N GLN A 161 -2.03 4.11 -8.21
CA GLN A 161 -2.67 5.42 -8.07
C GLN A 161 -2.42 6.32 -9.28
N ALA A 162 -1.20 6.30 -9.82
CA ALA A 162 -0.86 7.08 -11.00
C ALA A 162 -1.67 6.62 -12.24
N PHE A 163 -1.85 5.31 -12.43
CA PHE A 163 -2.71 4.75 -13.48
C PHE A 163 -4.17 5.16 -13.31
N GLU A 164 -4.72 5.05 -12.10
CA GLU A 164 -6.11 5.44 -11.79
C GLU A 164 -6.35 6.92 -12.10
N ASN A 165 -5.45 7.81 -11.67
CA ASN A 165 -5.55 9.25 -11.92
C ASN A 165 -5.51 9.60 -13.42
N GLN A 166 -4.74 8.86 -14.23
CA GLN A 166 -4.66 9.08 -15.68
C GLN A 166 -5.96 8.71 -16.40
N GLN A 167 -6.64 7.66 -15.95
CA GLN A 167 -7.95 7.29 -16.50
C GLN A 167 -9.01 8.34 -16.16
N ASP A 168 -8.99 8.88 -14.94
CA ASP A 168 -9.93 9.93 -14.51
C ASP A 168 -9.74 11.24 -15.31
N THR A 169 -8.50 11.58 -15.66
CA THR A 169 -8.18 12.79 -16.44
C THR A 169 -8.65 12.68 -17.91
N SER A 170 -8.86 11.46 -18.41
CA SER A 170 -9.24 11.21 -19.81
C SER A 170 -10.76 11.28 -20.05
N VAL A 171 -11.56 11.50 -19.00
CA VAL A 171 -13.04 11.47 -19.04
C VAL A 171 -13.66 12.87 -18.88
N THR A 172 -12.86 13.94 -18.82
CA THR A 172 -13.31 15.34 -18.74
C THR A 172 -12.99 16.08 -20.03
#